data_AF-A0A7X7HA35-F1
#
_entry.id   AF-A0A7X7HA35-F1
#
_cell.length_a   1.000
_cell.length_b   1.000
_cell.length_c   1.000
_cell.angle_alpha   90.00
_cell.angle_beta   90.00
_cell.angle_gamma   90.00
#
_symmetry.space_group_name_H-M   'P 1'
#
loop_
_entity.id
_entity.type
_entity.pdbx_description
1 polymer ?
#
loop_
_entity_poly.entity_id
_entity_poly.type
_entity_poly.pdbx_seq_one_letter_code
_entity_poly.pdbx_strand_id
1 'polypeptide(L)'
;MVAIVYQTDKRSGITYAYESISHWDKEKKQSRARRTLIGRVDKITGEIVPTDGRNRKKKDEKLASDDEPKSPSIAHRSFFGATFLLDKIGEKIGVTKDLKQCFPDTYKQVLSIVYYLILEESAPLYRFDKWGTLHKHPHGKHISSQRTSDLFSSITEEDKQMFFSLQGKRRCEDEFWAYDTTSLSSYSETLRQVQYGYNKEHDRLPQ
;
A
#
# COMPACT_ATOMS: atom_id res chain seq x y z
N MET A 1 -5.62 -34.95 14.03
CA MET A 1 -4.39 -35.68 13.67
C MET A 1 -4.56 -36.25 12.29
N VAL A 2 -3.52 -36.15 11.46
CA VAL A 2 -3.50 -36.68 10.09
C VAL A 2 -2.83 -38.05 10.13
N ALA A 3 -3.45 -39.06 9.53
CA ALA A 3 -2.87 -40.40 9.41
C ALA A 3 -2.94 -40.87 7.95
N ILE A 4 -1.89 -41.55 7.48
CA ILE A 4 -1.89 -42.15 6.14
C ILE A 4 -2.46 -43.57 6.24
N VAL A 5 -3.47 -43.85 5.43
CA VAL A 5 -4.16 -45.15 5.38
C VAL A 5 -3.99 -45.77 4.01
N TYR A 6 -3.53 -47.02 3.99
CA TYR A 6 -3.38 -47.79 2.76
C TYR A 6 -4.60 -48.66 2.53
N GLN A 7 -5.15 -48.62 1.31
CA GLN A 7 -6.29 -49.42 0.92
C GLN A 7 -6.00 -50.13 -0.41
N THR A 8 -6.02 -51.45 -0.37
CA THR A 8 -5.83 -52.29 -1.55
C THR A 8 -7.17 -52.59 -2.19
N ASP A 9 -7.33 -52.22 -3.46
CA ASP A 9 -8.46 -52.61 -4.26
C ASP A 9 -8.32 -54.09 -4.64
N LYS A 10 -9.28 -54.91 -4.20
CA LYS A 10 -9.28 -56.36 -4.43
C LYS A 10 -9.50 -56.73 -5.90
N ARG A 11 -10.06 -55.84 -6.72
CA ARG A 11 -10.34 -56.11 -8.15
C ARG A 11 -9.11 -55.88 -9.03
N SER A 12 -8.44 -54.74 -8.83
CA SER A 12 -7.26 -54.37 -9.60
C SER A 12 -5.94 -54.83 -8.96
N GLY A 13 -5.97 -55.22 -7.69
CA GLY A 13 -4.79 -55.57 -6.91
C GLY A 13 -3.90 -54.36 -6.60
N ILE A 14 -4.37 -53.14 -6.83
CA ILE A 14 -3.61 -51.89 -6.65
C ILE A 14 -3.81 -51.36 -5.24
N THR A 15 -2.72 -50.97 -4.59
CA THR A 15 -2.76 -50.32 -3.27
C THR A 15 -2.72 -48.81 -3.44
N TYR A 16 -3.65 -48.11 -2.80
CA TYR A 16 -3.74 -46.65 -2.81
C TYR A 16 -3.49 -46.10 -1.41
N ALA A 17 -2.81 -44.95 -1.34
CA ALA A 17 -2.55 -44.23 -0.10
C ALA A 17 -3.52 -43.05 0.03
N TYR A 18 -4.18 -42.95 1.19
CA TYR A 18 -5.11 -41.88 1.52
C TYR A 18 -4.65 -41.11 2.74
N GLU A 19 -4.76 -39.79 2.70
CA GLU A 19 -4.66 -38.92 3.86
C GLU A 19 -6.01 -38.96 4.60
N SER A 20 -6.02 -39.41 5.84
CA SER A 20 -7.22 -39.55 6.67
C SER A 20 -7.23 -38.52 7.79
N ILE A 21 -8.24 -37.65 7.79
CA ILE A 21 -8.45 -36.62 8.81
C ILE A 21 -9.73 -36.92 9.58
N SER A 22 -9.59 -37.20 10.87
CA SER A 22 -10.73 -37.43 11.78
C SER A 22 -11.37 -36.10 12.20
N HIS A 23 -12.70 -36.03 12.14
CA HIS A 23 -13.52 -34.92 12.61
C HIS A 23 -14.74 -35.46 13.37
N TRP A 24 -15.32 -34.63 14.23
CA TRP A 24 -16.55 -34.97 14.95
C TRP A 24 -17.76 -34.54 14.12
N ASP A 25 -18.63 -35.49 13.77
CA ASP A 25 -19.89 -35.21 13.09
C ASP A 25 -20.96 -34.86 14.13
N LYS A 26 -21.34 -33.58 14.19
CA LYS A 26 -22.27 -33.06 15.21
C LYS A 26 -23.70 -33.57 15.04
N GLU A 27 -24.13 -33.85 13.81
CA GLU A 27 -25.47 -34.35 13.52
C GLU A 27 -25.60 -35.82 13.93
N LYS A 28 -24.59 -36.62 13.58
CA LYS A 28 -24.57 -38.06 13.86
C LYS A 28 -23.96 -38.42 15.22
N LYS A 29 -23.50 -37.41 15.98
CA LYS A 29 -22.86 -37.52 17.30
C LYS A 29 -21.80 -38.63 17.39
N GLN A 30 -20.96 -38.75 16.36
CA GLN A 30 -19.89 -39.75 16.31
C GLN A 30 -18.67 -39.20 15.58
N SER A 31 -17.50 -39.78 15.86
CA SER A 31 -16.27 -39.45 15.13
C SER A 31 -16.30 -40.08 13.73
N ARG A 32 -15.94 -39.30 12.71
CA ARG A 32 -15.83 -39.75 11.32
C ARG A 32 -14.52 -39.30 10.71
N ALA A 33 -14.05 -40.02 9.71
CA ALA A 33 -12.85 -39.69 8.98
C ALA A 33 -13.18 -39.24 7.55
N ARG A 34 -12.54 -38.16 7.09
CA ARG A 34 -12.53 -37.75 5.69
C ARG A 34 -11.21 -38.23 5.08
N ARG A 35 -11.29 -38.96 3.96
CA ARG A 35 -10.11 -39.50 3.27
C ARG A 35 -9.90 -38.80 1.92
N THR A 36 -8.67 -38.35 1.67
CA THR A 36 -8.24 -37.71 0.43
C THR A 36 -7.19 -38.59 -0.23
N LEU A 37 -7.34 -38.93 -1.52
CA LEU A 37 -6.37 -39.76 -2.24
C LEU A 37 -5.07 -38.99 -2.44
N ILE A 38 -3.95 -39.56 -1.97
CA ILE A 38 -2.60 -39.02 -2.19
C ILE A 38 -2.03 -39.60 -3.48
N GLY A 39 -2.19 -40.91 -3.70
CA GLY A 39 -1.66 -41.60 -4.87
C GLY A 39 -1.73 -43.12 -4.79
N ARG A 40 -1.13 -43.78 -5.78
CA ARG A 40 -0.95 -45.23 -5.86
C ARG A 40 0.39 -45.60 -5.23
N VAL A 41 0.41 -46.64 -4.41
CA VAL A 41 1.64 -47.20 -3.85
C VAL A 41 2.26 -48.15 -4.88
N ASP A 42 3.53 -47.93 -5.22
CA ASP A 42 4.30 -48.88 -6.01
C ASP A 42 4.73 -50.05 -5.13
N LYS A 43 4.51 -51.29 -5.61
CA LYS A 43 4.73 -52.51 -4.83
C LYS A 43 6.20 -52.87 -4.68
N ILE A 44 7.06 -52.35 -5.55
CA ILE A 44 8.49 -52.71 -5.58
C ILE A 44 9.30 -51.72 -4.72
N THR A 45 8.98 -50.43 -4.80
CA THR A 45 9.72 -49.36 -4.09
C THR A 45 9.04 -48.93 -2.80
N GLY A 46 7.75 -49.25 -2.60
CA GLY A 46 6.97 -48.78 -1.46
C GLY A 46 6.63 -47.28 -1.50
N GLU A 47 7.01 -46.58 -2.58
CA GLU A 47 6.79 -45.16 -2.73
C GLU A 47 5.36 -44.84 -3.20
N ILE A 48 4.82 -43.71 -2.75
CA ILE A 48 3.49 -43.23 -3.13
C ILE A 48 3.63 -42.38 -4.40
N VAL A 49 3.30 -42.97 -5.54
CA VAL A 49 3.28 -42.30 -6.83
C VAL A 49 1.94 -41.60 -7.03
N PRO A 50 1.90 -40.28 -7.28
CA PRO A 50 0.67 -39.55 -7.57
C PRO A 50 -0.03 -40.14 -8.81
N THR A 51 -1.31 -40.49 -8.68
CA THR A 51 -2.09 -41.00 -9.82
C THR A 51 -2.46 -39.84 -10.74
N ASP A 52 -2.19 -40.00 -12.04
CA ASP A 52 -2.33 -38.97 -13.07
C ASP A 52 -3.78 -38.43 -13.21
N GLY A 53 -3.88 -37.11 -13.43
CA GLY A 53 -4.94 -36.54 -14.25
C GLY A 53 -5.87 -35.45 -13.68
N ARG A 54 -6.06 -35.28 -12.36
CA ARG A 54 -7.10 -34.32 -11.86
C ARG A 54 -6.78 -33.44 -10.66
N ASN A 55 -5.56 -33.47 -10.12
CA ASN A 55 -5.17 -32.61 -8.98
C ASN A 55 -3.96 -31.70 -9.30
N ARG A 56 -4.06 -30.97 -10.41
CA ARG A 56 -3.06 -30.00 -10.88
C ARG A 56 -3.03 -28.67 -10.08
N LYS A 57 -3.45 -28.65 -8.82
CA LYS A 57 -3.56 -27.39 -8.03
C LYS A 57 -2.69 -27.29 -6.79
N LYS A 58 -1.79 -28.24 -6.50
CA LYS A 58 -0.86 -28.12 -5.36
C LYS A 58 0.51 -28.74 -5.62
N LYS A 59 1.19 -28.26 -6.65
CA LYS A 59 2.65 -28.36 -6.73
C LYS A 59 3.14 -27.09 -7.39
N ASP A 60 3.34 -26.07 -6.57
CA ASP A 60 4.28 -24.98 -6.80
C ASP A 60 4.69 -24.42 -5.43
N GLU A 61 5.36 -25.28 -4.67
CA GLU A 61 6.35 -24.82 -3.69
C GLU A 61 7.55 -25.77 -3.83
N LYS A 62 8.69 -25.18 -4.21
CA LYS A 62 10.02 -25.77 -4.43
C LYS A 62 10.30 -26.27 -5.86
N LEU A 63 10.76 -25.36 -6.71
CA LEU A 63 12.18 -25.17 -7.05
C LEU A 63 12.25 -24.05 -8.08
N ALA A 64 12.77 -22.89 -7.68
CA ALA A 64 13.13 -21.81 -8.59
C ALA A 64 14.20 -22.35 -9.55
N SER A 65 13.79 -22.64 -10.78
CA SER A 65 14.66 -22.76 -11.93
C SER A 65 14.38 -21.53 -12.80
N ASP A 66 15.43 -20.81 -13.16
CA ASP A 66 15.41 -19.49 -13.83
C ASP A 66 14.92 -19.53 -15.30
N ASP A 67 14.03 -20.46 -15.65
CA ASP A 67 13.47 -20.65 -17.00
C ASP A 67 11.93 -20.65 -16.98
N GLU A 68 11.32 -19.79 -16.17
CA GLU A 68 9.95 -19.35 -16.46
C GLU A 68 9.96 -18.44 -17.69
N PRO A 69 9.01 -18.57 -18.63
CA PRO A 69 8.85 -17.61 -19.70
C PRO A 69 8.56 -16.25 -19.06
N LYS A 70 9.60 -15.40 -18.98
CA LYS A 70 9.48 -14.01 -18.55
C LYS A 70 8.30 -13.44 -19.32
N SER A 71 7.22 -13.14 -18.60
CA SER A 71 6.08 -12.44 -19.17
C SER A 71 6.64 -11.27 -19.99
N PRO A 72 6.12 -11.03 -21.21
CA PRO A 72 6.68 -10.02 -22.09
C PRO A 72 6.81 -8.74 -21.28
N SER A 73 8.03 -8.21 -21.17
CA SER A 73 8.30 -7.01 -20.38
C SER A 73 7.40 -5.91 -20.92
N ILE A 74 6.32 -5.60 -20.20
CA ILE A 74 5.35 -4.62 -20.67
C ILE A 74 6.07 -3.28 -20.67
N ALA A 75 6.29 -2.73 -21.86
CA ALA A 75 6.88 -1.40 -21.99
C ALA A 75 5.91 -0.39 -21.35
N HIS A 76 6.31 0.20 -20.23
CA HIS A 76 5.50 1.17 -19.50
C HIS A 76 6.00 2.58 -19.78
N ARG A 77 5.15 3.42 -20.39
CA ARG A 77 5.42 4.85 -20.57
C ARG A 77 4.95 5.62 -19.34
N SER A 78 5.78 6.51 -18.83
CA SER A 78 5.44 7.39 -17.71
C SER A 78 5.98 8.80 -17.94
N PHE A 79 5.23 9.80 -17.48
CA PHE A 79 5.69 11.19 -17.42
C PHE A 79 6.73 11.35 -16.30
N PHE A 80 7.82 12.05 -16.58
CA PHE A 80 8.93 12.24 -15.64
C PHE A 80 9.51 13.65 -15.60
N GLY A 81 9.45 14.40 -16.71
CA GLY A 81 10.13 15.71 -16.79
C GLY A 81 9.72 16.69 -15.69
N ALA A 82 8.41 16.82 -15.43
CA ALA A 82 7.89 17.73 -14.42
C ALA A 82 8.27 17.30 -12.99
N THR A 83 8.12 16.02 -12.66
CA THR A 83 8.45 15.52 -11.32
C THR A 83 9.94 15.52 -11.06
N PHE A 84 10.77 15.26 -12.07
CA PHE A 84 12.22 15.42 -11.98
C PHE A 84 12.64 16.86 -11.71
N LEU A 85 11.99 17.84 -12.36
CA LEU A 85 12.24 19.25 -12.08
C LEU A 85 11.90 19.59 -10.63
N LEU A 86 10.75 19.11 -10.12
CA LEU A 86 10.35 19.31 -8.72
C LEU A 86 11.32 18.64 -7.73
N ASP A 87 11.85 17.45 -8.06
CA ASP A 87 12.90 16.80 -7.27
C ASP A 87 14.13 17.71 -7.17
N LYS A 88 14.60 18.24 -8.31
CA LYS A 88 15.78 19.11 -8.36
C LYS A 88 15.57 20.43 -7.65
N ILE A 89 14.39 21.02 -7.75
CA ILE A 89 14.02 22.21 -6.98
C ILE A 89 14.06 21.89 -5.49
N GLY A 90 13.39 20.83 -5.05
CA GLY A 90 13.32 20.42 -3.65
C GLY A 90 14.69 20.10 -3.04
N GLU A 91 15.57 19.45 -3.80
CA GLU A 91 16.97 19.22 -3.42
C GLU A 91 17.75 20.52 -3.29
N LYS A 92 17.63 21.43 -4.27
CA LYS A 92 18.35 22.71 -4.31
C LYS A 92 17.96 23.64 -3.18
N ILE A 93 16.67 23.76 -2.89
CA ILE A 93 16.16 24.63 -1.82
C ILE A 93 16.19 23.96 -0.43
N GLY A 94 16.50 22.67 -0.37
CA GLY A 94 16.62 21.91 0.87
C GLY A 94 15.31 21.42 1.50
N VAL A 95 14.15 21.72 0.89
CA VAL A 95 12.83 21.28 1.39
C VAL A 95 12.74 19.75 1.49
N THR A 96 13.32 19.02 0.55
CA THR A 96 13.31 17.54 0.58
C THR A 96 14.02 16.99 1.82
N LYS A 97 15.11 17.66 2.27
CA LYS A 97 15.85 17.27 3.47
C LYS A 97 15.05 17.56 4.73
N ASP A 98 14.42 18.73 4.78
CA ASP A 98 13.64 19.17 5.93
C ASP A 98 12.38 18.29 6.10
N LEU A 99 11.68 17.98 4.99
CA LEU A 99 10.58 17.01 5.00
C LEU A 99 11.03 15.62 5.47
N LYS A 100 12.20 15.14 5.04
CA LYS A 100 12.73 13.86 5.48
C LYS A 100 13.07 13.84 6.98
N GLN A 101 13.48 14.98 7.53
CA GLN A 101 13.77 15.10 8.95
C GLN A 101 12.50 15.12 9.81
N CYS A 102 11.45 15.80 9.35
CA CYS A 102 10.16 15.85 10.05
C CYS A 102 9.36 14.55 9.88
N PHE A 103 9.38 13.94 8.68
CA PHE A 103 8.51 12.83 8.32
C PHE A 103 9.32 11.64 7.75
N PRO A 104 10.23 11.02 8.52
CA PRO A 104 11.21 10.06 7.99
C PRO A 104 10.58 8.88 7.24
N ASP A 105 9.42 8.41 7.69
CA ASP A 105 8.73 7.25 7.10
C ASP A 105 7.79 7.64 5.94
N THR A 106 7.26 8.87 5.95
CA THR A 106 6.18 9.29 5.04
C THR A 106 6.58 10.45 4.10
N TYR A 107 7.78 11.01 4.20
CA TYR A 107 8.19 12.17 3.38
C TYR A 107 8.07 11.93 1.87
N LYS A 108 8.29 10.70 1.39
CA LYS A 108 8.10 10.35 -0.03
C LYS A 108 6.63 10.39 -0.45
N GLN A 109 5.72 10.01 0.45
CA GLN A 109 4.27 10.11 0.23
C GLN A 109 3.86 11.58 0.18
N VAL A 110 4.32 12.37 1.16
CA VAL A 110 4.09 13.82 1.22
C VAL A 110 4.59 14.49 -0.07
N LEU A 111 5.83 14.23 -0.49
CA LEU A 111 6.37 14.80 -1.74
C LEU A 111 5.56 14.40 -2.97
N SER A 112 5.09 13.15 -3.05
CA SER A 112 4.27 12.70 -4.19
C SER A 112 2.94 13.45 -4.24
N ILE A 113 2.29 13.64 -3.09
CA ILE A 113 1.05 14.41 -2.99
C ILE A 113 1.30 15.90 -3.33
N VAL A 114 2.38 16.49 -2.84
CA VAL A 114 2.77 17.87 -3.19
C VAL A 114 2.97 18.02 -4.69
N TYR A 115 3.64 17.07 -5.35
CA TYR A 115 3.87 17.13 -6.79
C TYR A 115 2.56 17.05 -7.57
N TYR A 116 1.65 16.19 -7.13
CA TYR A 116 0.30 16.14 -7.67
C TYR A 116 -0.43 17.48 -7.50
N LEU A 117 -0.43 18.05 -6.30
CA LEU A 117 -1.12 19.32 -6.02
C LEU A 117 -0.55 20.51 -6.81
N ILE A 118 0.75 20.51 -7.09
CA ILE A 118 1.40 21.54 -7.93
C ILE A 118 1.00 21.38 -9.41
N LEU A 119 0.96 20.14 -9.90
CA LEU A 119 0.73 19.87 -11.33
C LEU A 119 -0.75 19.83 -11.71
N GLU A 120 -1.61 19.52 -10.76
CA GLU A 120 -3.06 19.33 -10.94
C GLU A 120 -3.85 20.25 -9.99
N GLU A 121 -3.58 21.56 -10.05
CA GLU A 121 -4.05 22.60 -9.10
C GLU A 121 -5.57 22.54 -8.80
N SER A 122 -6.39 22.29 -9.81
CA SER A 122 -7.86 22.26 -9.68
C SER A 122 -8.43 20.85 -9.46
N ALA A 123 -7.60 19.81 -9.47
CA ALA A 123 -8.06 18.44 -9.43
C ALA A 123 -8.16 17.91 -7.99
N PRO A 124 -9.30 17.31 -7.61
CA PRO A 124 -9.49 16.79 -6.26
C PRO A 124 -8.55 15.61 -5.97
N LEU A 125 -8.09 15.51 -4.73
CA LEU A 125 -7.00 14.61 -4.32
C LEU A 125 -7.30 13.11 -4.52
N TYR A 126 -8.57 12.69 -4.58
CA TYR A 126 -8.92 11.30 -4.89
C TYR A 126 -8.48 10.87 -6.30
N ARG A 127 -8.15 11.81 -7.20
CA ARG A 127 -7.61 11.52 -8.54
C ARG A 127 -6.12 11.23 -8.55
N PHE A 128 -5.45 11.35 -7.40
CA PHE A 128 -4.03 11.04 -7.25
C PHE A 128 -3.68 9.65 -7.79
N ASP A 129 -4.51 8.63 -7.54
CA ASP A 129 -4.26 7.26 -8.00
C ASP A 129 -4.03 7.19 -9.51
N LYS A 130 -4.97 7.74 -10.28
CA LYS A 130 -4.86 7.79 -11.75
C LYS A 130 -3.62 8.58 -12.18
N TRP A 131 -3.36 9.73 -11.56
CA TRP A 131 -2.18 10.53 -11.87
C TRP A 131 -0.87 9.78 -11.59
N GLY A 132 -0.78 9.09 -10.44
CA GLY A 132 0.40 8.36 -10.00
C GLY A 132 0.74 7.16 -10.87
N THR A 133 -0.24 6.52 -11.51
CA THR A 133 0.04 5.47 -12.51
C THR A 133 0.73 6.00 -13.75
N LEU A 134 0.43 7.25 -14.14
CA LEU A 134 0.96 7.87 -15.35
C LEU A 134 2.30 8.58 -15.11
N HIS A 135 2.63 8.94 -13.86
CA HIS A 135 3.79 9.75 -13.51
C HIS A 135 4.81 8.97 -12.68
N LYS A 136 6.09 9.25 -12.88
CA LYS A 136 7.15 8.89 -11.93
C LYS A 136 7.10 9.88 -10.77
N HIS A 137 6.96 9.38 -9.55
CA HIS A 137 6.90 10.23 -8.34
C HIS A 137 7.66 9.56 -7.18
N PRO A 138 8.08 10.31 -6.13
CA PRO A 138 9.00 9.82 -5.11
C PRO A 138 8.55 8.58 -4.32
N HIS A 139 7.25 8.42 -4.07
CA HIS A 139 6.72 7.25 -3.38
C HIS A 139 6.67 6.01 -4.29
N GLY A 140 6.43 6.22 -5.59
CA GLY A 140 6.40 5.16 -6.61
C GLY A 140 5.34 4.07 -6.41
N LYS A 141 4.37 4.27 -5.51
CA LYS A 141 3.29 3.35 -5.19
C LYS A 141 1.96 4.08 -5.15
N HIS A 142 0.89 3.32 -5.34
CA HIS A 142 -0.48 3.80 -5.18
C HIS A 142 -0.72 4.34 -3.75
N ILE A 143 -1.31 5.53 -3.67
CA ILE A 143 -1.80 6.13 -2.42
C ILE A 143 -3.31 6.31 -2.57
N SER A 144 -4.08 5.51 -1.85
CA SER A 144 -5.54 5.60 -1.90
C SER A 144 -6.04 6.84 -1.16
N SER A 145 -7.26 7.30 -1.49
CA SER A 145 -7.86 8.45 -0.79
C SER A 145 -7.91 8.25 0.72
N GLN A 146 -8.17 7.03 1.20
CA GLN A 146 -8.16 6.71 2.63
C GLN A 146 -6.77 6.93 3.25
N ARG A 147 -5.72 6.42 2.58
CA ARG A 147 -4.35 6.58 3.05
C ARG A 147 -3.90 8.04 3.05
N THR A 148 -4.38 8.82 2.10
CA THR A 148 -4.13 10.25 2.08
C THR A 148 -4.79 10.96 3.27
N SER A 149 -6.05 10.62 3.60
CA SER A 149 -6.72 11.13 4.79
C SER A 149 -6.02 10.72 6.09
N ASP A 150 -5.60 9.46 6.20
CA ASP A 150 -4.83 8.96 7.35
C ASP A 150 -3.51 9.74 7.49
N LEU A 151 -2.80 9.97 6.36
CA LEU A 151 -1.54 10.72 6.33
C LEU A 151 -1.75 12.15 6.84
N PHE A 152 -2.75 12.87 6.33
CA PHE A 152 -3.03 14.23 6.79
C PHE A 152 -3.44 14.28 8.26
N SER A 153 -4.18 13.28 8.73
CA SER A 153 -4.58 13.19 10.14
C SER A 153 -3.41 12.88 11.07
N SER A 154 -2.35 12.25 10.54
CA SER A 154 -1.15 11.93 11.33
C SER A 154 -0.19 13.10 11.53
N ILE A 155 -0.31 14.17 10.74
CA ILE A 155 0.58 15.34 10.83
C ILE A 155 0.17 16.18 12.04
N THR A 156 1.05 16.29 13.04
CA THR A 156 0.76 17.08 14.25
C THR A 156 1.16 18.55 14.09
N GLU A 157 0.75 19.40 15.03
CA GLU A 157 1.20 20.81 15.06
C GLU A 157 2.70 20.93 15.34
N GLU A 158 3.24 20.02 16.17
CA GLU A 158 4.67 19.94 16.45
C GLU A 158 5.47 19.64 15.17
N ASP A 159 4.98 18.72 14.33
CA ASP A 159 5.61 18.41 13.05
C ASP A 159 5.66 19.62 12.11
N LYS A 160 4.54 20.37 12.02
CA LYS A 160 4.45 21.60 11.22
C LYS A 160 5.43 22.65 11.74
N GLN A 161 5.46 22.86 13.06
CA GLN A 161 6.35 23.84 13.67
C GLN A 161 7.82 23.47 13.50
N MET A 162 8.15 22.18 13.58
CA MET A 162 9.50 21.68 13.31
C MET A 162 9.89 21.95 11.86
N PHE A 163 9.00 21.67 10.90
CA PHE A 163 9.24 21.94 9.49
C PHE A 163 9.50 23.44 9.23
N PHE A 164 8.65 24.33 9.78
CA PHE A 164 8.85 25.78 9.66
C PHE A 164 10.14 26.25 10.32
N SER A 165 10.51 25.68 11.47
CA SER A 165 11.75 26.02 12.16
C SER A 165 12.99 25.64 11.33
N LEU A 166 12.99 24.48 10.67
CA LEU A 166 14.07 24.06 9.76
C LEU A 166 14.15 24.98 8.53
N GLN A 167 13.01 25.28 7.93
CA GLN A 167 12.91 26.17 6.76
C GLN A 167 13.34 27.61 7.08
N GLY A 168 12.97 28.12 8.25
CA GLY A 168 13.35 29.45 8.74
C GLY A 168 14.87 29.54 8.97
N LYS A 169 15.46 28.57 9.67
CA LYS A 169 16.93 28.51 9.85
C LYS A 169 17.70 28.48 8.54
N ARG A 170 17.16 27.81 7.51
CA ARG A 170 17.80 27.69 6.19
C ARG A 170 17.73 28.98 5.36
N ARG A 171 16.67 29.77 5.53
CA ARG A 171 16.40 31.01 4.76
C ARG A 171 16.63 32.27 5.59
N CYS A 172 17.29 32.15 6.74
CA CYS A 172 17.62 33.30 7.55
C CYS A 172 18.69 34.12 6.81
N GLU A 173 18.24 35.17 6.11
CA GLU A 173 19.08 36.23 5.56
C GLU A 173 19.27 37.36 6.60
N ASP A 174 20.10 38.35 6.26
CA ASP A 174 20.31 39.59 7.04
C ASP A 174 19.09 40.55 6.91
N GLU A 175 17.94 40.08 7.41
CA GLU A 175 16.69 40.72 7.89
C GLU A 175 15.87 41.73 7.04
N PHE A 176 14.58 41.40 6.86
CA PHE A 176 13.43 42.29 7.12
C PHE A 176 12.30 41.49 7.81
N TRP A 177 11.67 42.08 8.84
CA TRP A 177 10.48 41.50 9.48
C TRP A 177 9.23 42.00 8.76
N ALA A 178 8.62 41.15 7.94
CA ALA A 178 7.31 41.43 7.35
C ALA A 178 6.22 40.77 8.23
N TYR A 179 5.43 41.61 8.90
CA TYR A 179 4.23 41.18 9.62
C TYR A 179 3.00 41.60 8.84
N ASP A 180 2.20 40.63 8.41
CA ASP A 180 0.87 40.88 7.85
C ASP A 180 -0.14 39.98 8.56
N THR A 181 -1.35 40.51 8.72
CA THR A 181 -2.48 39.79 9.29
C THR A 181 -3.45 39.40 8.19
N THR A 182 -3.79 38.12 8.12
CA THR A 182 -4.78 37.58 7.17
C THR A 182 -6.01 37.12 7.96
N SER A 183 -7.19 37.34 7.38
CA SER A 183 -8.47 36.82 7.85
C SER A 183 -8.93 35.69 6.91
N LEU A 184 -9.63 34.69 7.45
CA LEU A 184 -10.12 33.55 6.67
C LEU A 184 -11.63 33.35 6.91
N SER A 185 -12.43 34.15 6.21
CA SER A 185 -13.90 34.08 6.28
C SER A 185 -14.41 32.71 5.81
N SER A 186 -15.29 32.07 6.58
CA SER A 186 -15.91 30.79 6.19
C SER A 186 -17.41 30.74 6.45
N TYR A 187 -18.15 30.06 5.58
CA TYR A 187 -19.56 29.67 5.76
C TYR A 187 -19.71 28.33 6.48
N SER A 188 -18.62 27.63 6.80
CA SER A 188 -18.69 26.28 7.35
C SER A 188 -19.15 26.28 8.81
N GLU A 189 -20.24 25.58 9.10
CA GLU A 189 -20.73 25.36 10.48
C GLU A 189 -19.86 24.36 11.27
N THR A 190 -18.94 23.67 10.59
CA THR A 190 -18.13 22.59 11.20
C THR A 190 -16.72 23.03 11.61
N LEU A 191 -16.26 24.21 11.15
CA LEU A 191 -14.96 24.75 11.50
C LEU A 191 -15.04 25.51 12.83
N ARG A 192 -14.66 24.85 13.93
CA ARG A 192 -14.71 25.44 15.28
C ARG A 192 -13.67 26.54 15.52
N GLN A 193 -12.64 26.61 14.67
CA GLN A 193 -11.57 27.60 14.74
C GLN A 193 -12.01 28.97 14.26
N VAL A 194 -13.08 29.02 13.47
CA VAL A 194 -13.57 30.22 12.80
C VAL A 194 -14.54 30.93 13.76
N GLN A 195 -14.26 32.18 14.11
CA GLN A 195 -14.97 32.98 15.12
C GLN A 195 -15.34 34.37 14.59
N TYR A 196 -16.39 34.96 15.14
CA TYR A 196 -16.73 36.34 14.78
C TYR A 196 -15.65 37.31 15.28
N GLY A 197 -15.07 38.08 14.38
CA GLY A 197 -14.01 39.05 14.64
C GLY A 197 -14.05 40.25 13.69
N TYR A 198 -13.04 41.12 13.80
CA TYR A 198 -12.93 42.31 12.96
C TYR A 198 -12.17 41.97 11.66
N ASN A 199 -12.92 41.68 10.59
CA ASN A 199 -12.31 41.47 9.28
C ASN A 199 -11.74 42.78 8.71
N LYS A 200 -10.55 42.72 8.11
CA LYS A 200 -10.04 43.77 7.21
C LYS A 200 -10.97 44.02 6.01
N GLU A 201 -11.64 42.97 5.49
CA GLU A 201 -12.54 43.05 4.33
C GLU A 201 -14.01 43.31 4.71
N HIS A 202 -14.29 43.53 6.01
CA HIS A 202 -15.62 43.77 6.55
C HIS A 202 -16.69 42.69 6.25
N ASP A 203 -16.27 41.45 5.97
CA ASP A 203 -17.21 40.33 5.83
C ASP A 203 -17.96 40.07 7.14
N ARG A 204 -19.26 39.80 7.01
CA ARG A 204 -20.13 39.40 8.13
C ARG A 204 -20.12 37.88 8.35
N LEU A 205 -18.94 37.29 8.20
CA LEU A 205 -18.71 35.86 8.37
C LEU A 205 -17.77 35.63 9.54
N PRO A 206 -17.89 34.50 10.25
CA PRO A 206 -16.86 34.11 11.20
C PRO A 206 -15.53 33.89 10.44
N GLN A 207 -14.39 34.16 11.09
CA GLN A 207 -13.01 34.13 10.59
C GLN A 207 -12.07 33.30 11.46
#